data_AF-A0A521EM46-F1
#
_entry.id   AF-A0A521EM46-F1
#
_cell.length_a   1.000
_cell.length_b   1.000
_cell.length_c   1.000
_cell.angle_alpha   90.00
_cell.angle_beta   90.00
_cell.angle_gamma   90.00
#
_symmetry.space_group_name_H-M   'P 1'
#
loop_
_entity.id
_entity.type
_entity.pdbx_description
1 polymer ?
#
loop_
_entity_poly.entity_id
_entity_poly.type
_entity_poly.pdbx_seq_one_letter_code
_entity_poly.pdbx_strand_id
1 'polypeptide(L)'
;MLSRSYKSHPADGRSRSRYQVDRVLRQAGVHASPETYEYIVHIVYATGTISTRVPEDLESELEAYLESERLDRSTAVRKLLSEGLEEWRRERALDRFADGEVSLTKAAELTDLSVWEFARLVEEADAAWVSGDHLEADLEDL
;
A
#
# COMPACT_ATOMS: atom_id res chain seq x y z
N MET A 1 6.78 11.13 -52.77
CA MET A 1 7.78 12.01 -52.13
C MET A 1 7.04 13.14 -51.44
N LEU A 2 6.90 13.10 -50.11
CA LEU A 2 6.69 14.27 -49.25
C LEU A 2 7.02 13.81 -47.82
N SER A 3 8.28 14.04 -47.46
CA SER A 3 8.81 13.88 -46.10
C SER A 3 8.21 14.98 -45.22
N ARG A 4 7.50 14.61 -44.16
CA ARG A 4 7.32 15.47 -42.99
C ARG A 4 7.96 14.78 -41.81
N SER A 5 9.20 15.19 -41.55
CA SER A 5 9.88 14.96 -40.27
C SER A 5 9.02 15.51 -39.15
N TYR A 6 8.61 14.65 -38.21
CA TYR A 6 8.24 15.08 -36.87
C TYR A 6 9.41 14.72 -35.94
N LYS A 7 10.37 15.65 -35.85
CA LYS A 7 11.31 15.68 -34.73
C LYS A 7 10.64 16.44 -33.59
N SER A 8 10.33 15.74 -32.52
CA SER A 8 10.45 16.25 -31.14
C SER A 8 10.35 15.06 -30.19
N HIS A 9 11.52 14.65 -29.69
CA HIS A 9 11.67 13.72 -28.58
C HIS A 9 11.47 14.53 -27.29
N PRO A 10 10.47 14.24 -26.44
CA PRO A 10 10.37 14.90 -25.13
C PRO A 10 11.20 14.11 -24.11
N ALA A 11 12.00 14.83 -23.32
CA ALA A 11 12.91 14.29 -22.30
C ALA A 11 12.23 13.95 -20.95
N ASP A 12 10.90 14.00 -20.91
CA ASP A 12 10.09 13.67 -19.75
C ASP A 12 9.61 12.21 -19.84
N GLY A 13 9.85 11.43 -18.78
CA GLY A 13 9.44 10.02 -18.67
C GLY A 13 7.93 9.82 -18.84
N ARG A 14 7.11 10.81 -18.47
CA ARG A 14 5.65 10.82 -18.65
C ARG A 14 5.26 10.86 -20.13
N SER A 15 6.08 11.49 -20.97
CA SER A 15 5.81 11.61 -22.41
C SER A 15 6.25 10.38 -23.20
N ARG A 16 7.36 9.71 -22.84
CA ARG A 16 7.77 8.43 -23.44
C ARG A 16 6.77 7.29 -23.17
N SER A 17 6.18 7.30 -21.98
CA SER A 17 5.19 6.34 -21.50
C SER A 17 3.91 6.33 -22.36
N ARG A 18 3.39 7.52 -22.73
CA ARG A 18 2.20 7.67 -23.59
C ARG A 18 2.39 7.08 -25.00
N TYR A 19 3.58 7.25 -25.58
CA TYR A 19 3.87 6.75 -26.93
C TYR A 19 3.92 5.22 -27.00
N GLN A 20 4.42 4.54 -25.97
CA GLN A 20 4.50 3.08 -25.96
C GLN A 20 3.10 2.44 -25.81
N VAL A 21 2.23 3.03 -24.99
CA VAL A 21 0.85 2.54 -24.81
C VAL A 21 -0.01 2.79 -26.05
N ASP A 22 0.07 3.98 -26.66
CA ASP A 22 -0.65 4.30 -27.91
C ASP A 22 -0.27 3.33 -29.05
N ARG A 23 1.01 2.96 -29.15
CA ARG A 23 1.47 1.98 -30.14
C ARG A 23 0.86 0.59 -29.94
N VAL A 24 0.81 0.10 -28.70
CA VAL A 24 0.26 -1.23 -28.37
C VAL A 24 -1.26 -1.25 -28.59
N LEU A 25 -1.98 -0.23 -28.15
CA LEU A 25 -3.44 -0.15 -28.29
C LEU A 25 -3.86 -0.03 -29.76
N ARG A 26 -3.11 0.73 -30.59
CA ARG A 26 -3.36 0.78 -32.04
C ARG A 26 -3.10 -0.56 -32.73
N GLN A 27 -2.05 -1.28 -32.34
CA GLN A 27 -1.78 -2.61 -32.90
C GLN A 27 -2.90 -3.62 -32.56
N ALA A 28 -3.54 -3.45 -31.41
CA ALA A 28 -4.68 -4.25 -30.97
C ALA A 28 -6.04 -3.75 -31.52
N GLY A 29 -6.09 -2.67 -32.31
CA GLY A 29 -7.33 -2.09 -32.83
C GLY A 29 -8.21 -1.41 -31.77
N VAL A 30 -7.65 -1.11 -30.60
CA VAL A 30 -8.38 -0.49 -29.49
C VAL A 30 -8.40 1.03 -29.68
N HIS A 31 -9.60 1.58 -29.90
CA HIS A 31 -9.85 3.01 -29.89
C HIS A 31 -10.40 3.44 -28.53
N ALA A 32 -9.50 3.74 -27.60
CA ALA A 32 -9.83 4.23 -26.27
C ALA A 32 -10.09 5.75 -26.28
N SER A 33 -10.96 6.25 -25.40
CA SER A 33 -11.12 7.69 -25.18
C SER A 33 -9.87 8.26 -24.49
N PRO A 34 -9.61 9.59 -24.57
CA PRO A 34 -8.49 10.22 -23.86
C PRO A 34 -8.42 9.88 -22.36
N GLU A 35 -9.58 9.79 -21.70
CA GLU A 35 -9.71 9.46 -20.27
C GLU A 35 -9.35 7.99 -20.02
N THR A 36 -9.74 7.10 -20.93
CA THR A 36 -9.39 5.67 -20.89
C THR A 36 -7.88 5.47 -21.10
N TYR A 37 -7.25 6.27 -21.96
CA TYR A 37 -5.79 6.26 -22.12
C TYR A 37 -5.08 6.69 -20.83
N GLU A 38 -5.57 7.74 -20.18
CA GLU A 38 -5.00 8.24 -18.94
C GLU A 38 -5.11 7.20 -17.82
N TYR A 39 -6.26 6.52 -17.71
CA TYR A 39 -6.46 5.41 -16.78
C TYR A 39 -5.52 4.22 -17.05
N ILE A 40 -5.37 3.80 -18.31
CA ILE A 40 -4.48 2.68 -18.68
C ILE A 40 -3.02 3.04 -18.40
N VAL A 41 -2.59 4.25 -18.75
CA VAL A 41 -1.24 4.75 -18.44
C VAL A 41 -1.05 4.76 -16.91
N HIS A 42 -2.04 5.20 -16.15
CA HIS A 42 -1.93 5.21 -14.70
C HIS A 42 -1.76 3.80 -14.11
N ILE A 43 -2.52 2.81 -14.60
CA ILE A 43 -2.39 1.41 -14.13
C ILE A 43 -1.03 0.82 -14.49
N VAL A 44 -0.59 0.98 -15.75
CA VAL A 44 0.64 0.36 -16.24
C VAL A 44 1.87 1.00 -15.60
N TYR A 45 1.84 2.31 -15.33
CA TYR A 45 2.99 3.07 -14.83
C TYR A 45 2.92 3.41 -13.33
N ALA A 46 1.89 2.98 -12.60
CA ALA A 46 1.85 3.08 -11.14
C ALA A 46 2.83 2.11 -10.43
N THR A 47 3.59 1.31 -11.18
CA THR A 47 4.52 0.33 -10.61
C THR A 47 5.93 0.92 -10.49
N GLY A 48 6.44 0.96 -9.26
CA GLY A 48 7.82 1.29 -8.93
C GLY A 48 8.60 0.06 -8.49
N THR A 49 9.93 0.08 -8.62
CA THR A 49 10.80 -0.96 -8.04
C THR A 49 11.35 -0.47 -6.70
N ILE A 50 11.22 -1.31 -5.67
CA ILE A 50 11.86 -1.11 -4.37
C ILE A 50 13.04 -2.09 -4.30
N SER A 51 14.22 -1.59 -3.93
CA SER A 51 15.43 -2.40 -3.75
C SER A 51 16.11 -2.04 -2.44
N THR A 52 16.41 -3.06 -1.63
CA THR A 52 17.12 -2.91 -0.36
C THR A 52 17.90 -4.19 -0.06
N ARG A 53 18.95 -4.08 0.78
CA ARG A 53 19.61 -5.26 1.34
C ARG A 53 18.88 -5.66 2.61
N VAL A 54 18.65 -6.95 2.77
CA VAL A 54 18.04 -7.53 3.97
C VAL A 54 19.07 -8.41 4.69
N PRO A 55 19.00 -8.53 6.02
CA PRO A 55 19.76 -9.53 6.77
C PRO A 55 19.43 -10.96 6.32
N GLU A 56 20.39 -11.89 6.48
CA GLU A 56 20.24 -13.30 6.09
C GLU A 56 19.08 -13.99 6.80
N ASP A 57 18.87 -13.69 8.08
CA ASP A 57 17.76 -14.24 8.88
C ASP A 57 16.41 -13.86 8.28
N LEU A 58 16.24 -12.57 7.92
CA LEU A 58 14.99 -12.07 7.31
C LEU A 58 14.77 -12.66 5.91
N GLU A 59 15.82 -12.84 5.13
CA GLU A 59 15.71 -13.51 3.83
C GLU A 59 15.27 -14.97 3.99
N SER A 60 15.80 -15.67 4.99
CA SER A 60 15.45 -17.06 5.29
C SER A 60 13.98 -17.19 5.74
N GLU A 61 13.50 -16.27 6.58
CA GLU A 61 12.09 -16.20 6.98
C GLU A 61 11.17 -15.94 5.79
N LEU A 62 11.54 -15.02 4.90
CA LEU A 62 10.77 -14.73 3.68
C LEU A 62 10.69 -15.95 2.76
N GLU A 63 11.77 -16.71 2.61
CA GLU A 63 11.79 -17.92 1.78
C GLU A 63 10.90 -19.03 2.37
N ALA A 64 10.92 -19.22 3.69
CA ALA A 64 10.02 -20.15 4.38
C ALA A 64 8.54 -19.74 4.19
N TYR A 65 8.23 -18.44 4.31
CA TYR A 65 6.90 -17.90 4.03
C TYR A 65 6.47 -18.18 2.58
N LEU A 66 7.35 -17.90 1.62
CA LEU A 66 7.12 -18.15 0.18
C LEU A 66 6.76 -19.61 -0.11
N GLU A 67 7.51 -20.55 0.46
CA GLU A 67 7.26 -21.98 0.29
C GLU A 67 5.92 -22.40 0.91
N SER A 68 5.64 -21.95 2.14
CA SER A 68 4.42 -22.31 2.87
C SER A 68 3.14 -21.81 2.19
N GLU A 69 3.16 -20.58 1.67
CA GLU A 69 2.03 -19.94 0.99
C GLU A 69 1.99 -20.26 -0.52
N ARG A 70 3.04 -20.90 -1.05
CA ARG A 70 3.23 -21.20 -2.48
C ARG A 70 3.17 -19.94 -3.35
N LEU A 71 3.80 -18.86 -2.91
CA LEU A 71 3.82 -17.56 -3.59
C LEU A 71 5.14 -17.33 -4.34
N ASP A 72 5.12 -16.48 -5.35
CA ASP A 72 6.36 -15.91 -5.90
C ASP A 72 6.86 -14.74 -5.04
N ARG A 73 8.18 -14.49 -5.10
CA ARG A 73 8.85 -13.46 -4.30
C ARG A 73 8.20 -12.08 -4.42
N SER A 74 7.85 -11.65 -5.64
CA SER A 74 7.26 -10.32 -5.85
C SER A 74 5.85 -10.24 -5.26
N THR A 75 5.06 -11.31 -5.32
CA THR A 75 3.73 -11.36 -4.72
C THR A 75 3.80 -11.38 -3.20
N ALA A 76 4.67 -12.20 -2.61
CA ALA A 76 4.85 -12.23 -1.16
C ALA A 76 5.32 -10.89 -0.60
N VAL A 77 6.35 -10.29 -1.21
CA VAL A 77 6.88 -8.99 -0.77
C VAL A 77 5.82 -7.91 -0.88
N ARG A 78 5.05 -7.86 -1.97
CA ARG A 78 3.95 -6.88 -2.09
C ARG A 78 2.86 -7.11 -1.05
N LYS A 79 2.47 -8.36 -0.80
CA LYS A 79 1.46 -8.71 0.22
C LYS A 79 1.92 -8.27 1.61
N LEU A 80 3.11 -8.69 2.04
CA LEU A 80 3.67 -8.36 3.35
C LEU A 80 3.90 -6.85 3.53
N LEU A 81 4.36 -6.15 2.49
CA LEU A 81 4.51 -4.69 2.55
C LEU A 81 3.15 -3.98 2.66
N SER A 82 2.14 -4.41 1.91
CA SER A 82 0.80 -3.83 2.01
C SER A 82 0.21 -4.06 3.40
N GLU A 83 0.26 -5.28 3.91
CA GLU A 83 -0.23 -5.65 5.25
C GLU A 83 0.50 -4.87 6.34
N GLY A 84 1.84 -4.80 6.28
CA GLY A 84 2.63 -4.03 7.25
C GLY A 84 2.34 -2.52 7.20
N LEU A 85 2.11 -1.95 6.01
CA LEU A 85 1.73 -0.54 5.88
C LEU A 85 0.29 -0.26 6.33
N GLU A 86 -0.62 -1.22 6.19
CA GLU A 86 -1.98 -1.13 6.73
C GLU A 86 -1.94 -1.15 8.25
N GLU A 87 -1.18 -2.07 8.84
CA GLU A 87 -1.06 -2.18 10.28
C GLU A 87 -0.41 -0.92 10.89
N TRP A 88 0.70 -0.46 10.31
CA TRP A 88 1.34 0.79 10.73
C TRP A 88 0.39 2.00 10.68
N ARG A 89 -0.50 2.07 9.69
CA ARG A 89 -1.53 3.13 9.60
C ARG A 89 -2.58 3.01 10.71
N ARG A 90 -2.99 1.78 11.05
CA ARG A 90 -3.95 1.52 12.14
C ARG A 90 -3.37 1.93 13.49
N GLU A 91 -2.16 1.46 13.81
CA GLU A 91 -1.44 1.83 15.04
C GLU A 91 -1.35 3.35 15.17
N ARG A 92 -0.91 4.02 14.11
CA ARG A 92 -0.77 5.48 14.11
C ARG A 92 -2.09 6.22 14.29
N ALA A 93 -3.19 5.68 13.78
CA ALA A 93 -4.52 6.27 13.94
C ALA A 93 -5.06 6.06 15.36
N LEU A 94 -4.79 4.90 15.96
CA LEU A 94 -5.12 4.60 17.35
C LEU A 94 -4.37 5.53 18.31
N ASP A 95 -3.05 5.68 18.16
CA ASP A 95 -2.23 6.58 18.99
C ASP A 95 -2.78 8.00 18.97
N ARG A 96 -3.02 8.53 17.77
CA ARG A 96 -3.52 9.91 17.60
C ARG A 96 -4.94 10.08 18.12
N PHE A 97 -5.75 9.03 18.08
CA PHE A 97 -7.08 9.05 18.67
C PHE A 97 -7.01 9.05 20.20
N ALA A 98 -6.16 8.20 20.78
CA ALA A 98 -5.93 8.11 22.22
C ALA A 98 -5.37 9.43 22.79
N ASP A 99 -4.47 10.09 22.05
CA ASP A 99 -3.92 11.41 22.39
C ASP A 99 -4.94 12.56 22.20
N GLY A 100 -6.14 12.27 21.67
CA GLY A 100 -7.18 13.27 21.40
C GLY A 100 -6.87 14.20 20.20
N GLU A 101 -5.86 13.89 19.39
CA GLU A 101 -5.49 14.68 18.21
C GLU A 101 -6.52 14.59 17.07
N VAL A 102 -7.21 13.45 16.99
CA VAL A 102 -8.22 13.18 15.96
C VAL A 102 -9.50 12.64 16.58
N SER A 103 -10.64 12.95 15.97
CA SER A 103 -11.91 12.34 16.36
C SER A 103 -12.00 10.89 15.86
N LEU A 104 -12.91 10.09 16.45
CA LEU A 104 -13.17 8.72 16.04
C LEU A 104 -13.46 8.60 14.53
N THR A 105 -14.32 9.49 14.01
CA THR A 105 -14.62 9.55 12.57
C THR A 105 -13.39 9.87 11.75
N LYS A 106 -12.56 10.81 12.21
CA LYS A 106 -11.35 11.19 11.47
C LYS A 106 -10.32 10.08 11.47
N ALA A 107 -10.18 9.34 12.55
CA ALA A 107 -9.29 8.19 12.64
C ALA A 107 -9.76 7.06 11.72
N ALA A 108 -11.07 6.77 11.68
CA ALA A 108 -11.66 5.81 10.75
C ALA A 108 -11.35 6.14 9.28
N GLU A 109 -11.51 7.41 8.88
CA GLU A 109 -11.13 7.89 7.54
C GLU A 109 -9.64 7.68 7.23
N LEU A 110 -8.74 7.88 8.20
CA LEU A 110 -7.29 7.72 7.98
C LEU A 110 -6.89 6.26 7.74
N THR A 111 -7.70 5.32 8.21
CA THR A 111 -7.46 3.88 8.09
C THR A 111 -8.28 3.22 6.98
N ASP A 112 -9.06 3.99 6.20
CA ASP A 112 -10.05 3.45 5.25
C ASP A 112 -11.03 2.44 5.90
N LEU A 113 -11.40 2.70 7.15
CA LEU A 113 -12.35 1.90 7.91
C LEU A 113 -13.66 2.66 8.11
N SER A 114 -14.75 1.94 8.31
CA SER A 114 -15.95 2.54 8.87
C SER A 114 -15.71 2.98 10.32
N VAL A 115 -16.53 3.93 10.78
CA VAL A 115 -16.50 4.39 12.19
C VAL A 115 -16.68 3.21 13.15
N TRP A 116 -17.50 2.22 12.79
CA TRP A 116 -17.79 1.07 13.63
C TRP A 116 -16.63 0.08 13.70
N GLU A 117 -15.95 -0.16 12.58
CA GLU A 117 -14.72 -0.97 12.53
C GLU A 117 -13.60 -0.31 13.34
N PHE A 118 -13.43 1.01 13.22
CA PHE A 118 -12.44 1.71 14.01
C PHE A 118 -12.80 1.73 15.51
N ALA A 119 -14.08 1.86 15.87
CA ALA A 119 -14.51 1.76 17.26
C ALA A 119 -14.19 0.38 17.88
N ARG A 120 -14.36 -0.70 17.10
CA ARG A 120 -13.92 -2.04 17.53
C ARG A 120 -12.42 -2.14 17.72
N LEU A 121 -11.62 -1.54 16.83
CA LEU A 121 -10.17 -1.52 17.00
C LEU A 121 -9.75 -0.80 18.30
N VAL A 122 -10.44 0.28 18.65
CA VAL A 122 -10.22 0.98 19.93
C VAL A 122 -10.54 0.07 21.12
N GLU A 123 -11.70 -0.62 21.09
CA GLU A 123 -12.09 -1.55 22.16
C GLU A 123 -11.08 -2.71 22.32
N GLU A 124 -10.60 -3.26 21.20
CA GLU A 124 -9.61 -4.32 21.19
C GLU A 124 -8.24 -3.85 21.72
N ALA A 125 -7.81 -2.64 21.33
CA ALA A 125 -6.59 -2.04 21.82
C ALA A 125 -6.66 -1.70 23.32
N ASP A 126 -7.79 -1.15 23.78
CA ASP A 126 -8.03 -0.84 25.20
C ASP A 126 -8.07 -2.13 26.04
N ALA A 127 -8.72 -3.19 25.56
CA ALA A 127 -8.73 -4.50 26.22
C ALA A 127 -7.34 -5.13 26.30
N ALA A 128 -6.52 -5.00 25.25
CA ALA A 128 -5.13 -5.46 25.26
C ALA A 128 -4.27 -4.65 26.23
N TRP A 129 -4.49 -3.33 26.32
CA TRP A 129 -3.78 -2.43 27.24
C TRP A 129 -4.15 -2.72 28.69
N VAL A 130 -5.46 -2.82 28.99
CA VAL A 130 -5.98 -3.20 30.32
C VAL A 130 -5.53 -4.60 30.72
N SER A 131 -5.47 -5.56 29.77
CA SER A 131 -4.95 -6.91 30.04
C SER A 131 -3.43 -6.94 30.25
N GLY A 132 -2.69 -5.96 29.72
CA GLY A 132 -1.23 -5.88 29.82
C GLY A 132 -0.76 -5.25 31.12
N ASP A 133 -1.50 -4.25 31.64
CA ASP A 133 -1.05 -3.44 32.77
C ASP A 133 -1.72 -3.78 34.12
N HIS A 134 -2.89 -4.44 34.22
CA HIS A 134 -3.48 -4.69 35.55
C HIS A 134 -4.32 -5.98 35.65
N LEU A 135 -3.72 -7.03 36.22
CA LEU A 135 -4.45 -7.91 37.12
C LEU A 135 -3.64 -8.50 38.28
N GLU A 136 -2.32 -8.30 38.34
CA GLU A 136 -1.48 -8.87 39.42
C GLU A 136 -0.69 -7.85 40.26
N ALA A 137 -0.56 -6.58 39.83
CA ALA A 137 0.24 -5.59 40.57
C ALA A 137 -0.53 -4.75 41.62
N ASP A 138 -1.87 -4.65 41.53
CA ASP A 138 -2.66 -3.83 42.49
C ASP A 138 -3.18 -4.61 43.70
N LEU A 139 -3.06 -5.94 43.72
CA LEU A 139 -3.54 -6.79 44.82
C LEU A 139 -2.51 -7.01 45.94
N GLU A 140 -1.26 -6.53 45.78
CA GLU A 140 -0.25 -6.60 46.85
C GLU A 140 -0.28 -5.39 47.80
N ASP A 141 -1.10 -4.38 47.55
CA ASP A 141 -1.23 -3.16 48.39
C ASP A 141 -2.59 -3.03 49.13
N LEU A 142 -3.38 -4.11 49.26
CA LEU A 142 -4.60 -4.17 50.11
C LEU A 142 -4.42 -5.10 51.32
#